data_AF-A0A6M0IEK4-F1
#
_entry.id   AF-A0A6M0IEK4-F1
#
_cell.length_a   1.000
_cell.length_b   1.000
_cell.length_c   1.000
_cell.angle_alpha   90.00
_cell.angle_beta   90.00
_cell.angle_gamma   90.00
#
_symmetry.space_group_name_H-M   'P 1'
#
loop_
_entity.id
_entity.type
_entity.pdbx_description
1 polymer ?
#
loop_
_entity_poly.entity_id
_entity_poly.type
_entity_poly.pdbx_seq_one_letter_code
_entity_poly.pdbx_strand_id
1 'polypeptide(L)'
;MVDFTKLLTGILIAGAASFSACRSSETTPQEELPADYLALKTGSSVQTSTGLAVRADSVTVSICPDNANCFAPNSAGVVLRLSKASQSQSVRLFAWIPNYTRRPNGSQVFTDSAGVDFSGQRYKVILRNGHYSDRSNPERSSEVIVQVSPIE
;
A
#
# COMPACT_ATOMS: atom_id res chain seq x y z
N MET A 1 55.80 -52.49 -4.55
CA MET A 1 56.36 -52.20 -5.88
C MET A 1 55.98 -50.77 -6.22
N VAL A 2 57.01 -49.91 -6.25
CA VAL A 2 57.18 -48.61 -6.92
C VAL A 2 55.98 -47.63 -6.99
N ASP A 3 56.09 -46.64 -6.12
CA ASP A 3 55.91 -45.20 -6.30
C ASP A 3 55.64 -44.59 -7.69
N PHE A 4 54.76 -43.58 -7.63
CA PHE A 4 54.85 -42.24 -8.20
C PHE A 4 54.93 -42.01 -9.73
N THR A 5 53.99 -41.15 -10.13
CA THR A 5 54.10 -39.98 -11.02
C THR A 5 53.69 -40.06 -12.49
N LYS A 6 52.75 -39.12 -12.77
CA LYS A 6 52.54 -38.31 -13.98
C LYS A 6 51.78 -38.96 -15.12
N LEU A 7 50.54 -38.48 -15.28
CA LEU A 7 49.95 -37.90 -16.50
C LEU A 7 48.66 -37.19 -16.04
N LEU A 8 48.74 -35.97 -15.47
CA LEU A 8 48.53 -34.70 -16.19
C LEU A 8 47.76 -34.84 -17.49
N THR A 9 46.44 -34.71 -17.43
CA THR A 9 45.59 -33.91 -18.34
C THR A 9 44.15 -34.05 -17.83
N GLY A 10 43.56 -32.98 -17.29
CA GLY A 10 42.61 -32.16 -18.04
C GLY A 10 41.29 -32.92 -18.15
N ILE A 11 40.23 -32.57 -17.43
CA ILE A 11 39.40 -31.40 -17.70
C ILE A 11 38.54 -31.13 -16.45
N LEU A 12 38.64 -29.90 -15.94
CA LEU A 12 37.65 -29.28 -15.05
C LEU A 12 36.31 -29.18 -15.79
N ILE A 13 35.30 -29.97 -15.42
CA ILE A 13 33.91 -29.63 -15.76
C ILE A 13 33.29 -29.01 -14.52
N ALA A 14 33.43 -27.69 -14.51
CA ALA A 14 32.77 -26.76 -13.62
C ALA A 14 31.24 -26.94 -13.67
N GLY A 15 30.62 -26.69 -12.52
CA GLY A 15 29.22 -26.91 -12.26
C GLY A 15 28.28 -26.17 -13.20
N ALA A 16 27.22 -26.87 -13.60
CA ALA A 16 25.97 -26.24 -13.99
C ALA A 16 25.13 -26.06 -12.72
N ALA A 17 25.44 -25.00 -11.96
CA ALA A 17 24.44 -24.44 -11.05
C ALA A 17 23.30 -23.93 -11.92
N SER A 18 22.15 -24.59 -11.86
CA SER A 18 20.91 -24.09 -12.44
C SER A 18 20.56 -22.80 -11.72
N PHE A 19 20.99 -21.69 -12.30
CA PHE A 19 20.60 -20.35 -11.87
C PHE A 19 19.08 -20.26 -11.99
N SER A 20 18.43 -20.31 -10.83
CA SER A 20 17.11 -19.76 -10.61
C SER A 20 17.06 -18.39 -11.28
N ALA A 21 16.26 -18.25 -12.32
CA ALA A 21 15.93 -16.96 -12.88
C ALA A 21 15.09 -16.22 -11.84
N CYS A 22 15.75 -15.57 -10.88
CA CYS A 22 15.17 -14.47 -10.15
C CYS A 22 14.80 -13.43 -11.20
N ARG A 23 13.53 -13.40 -11.60
CA ARG A 23 12.97 -12.23 -12.24
C ARG A 23 13.11 -11.10 -11.22
N SER A 24 14.16 -10.30 -11.35
CA SER A 24 14.17 -8.96 -10.80
C SER A 24 12.95 -8.29 -11.39
N SER A 25 11.90 -8.14 -10.58
CA SER A 25 10.86 -7.18 -10.86
C SER A 25 11.58 -5.85 -11.04
N GLU A 26 11.57 -5.31 -12.26
CA GLU A 26 11.92 -3.93 -12.52
C GLU A 26 11.16 -3.09 -11.50
N THR A 27 11.90 -2.63 -10.50
CA THR A 27 11.39 -1.70 -9.52
C THR A 27 11.36 -0.38 -10.27
N THR A 28 10.25 -0.13 -10.95
CA THR A 28 9.88 1.23 -11.38
C THR A 28 10.10 2.13 -10.16
N PRO A 29 10.78 3.28 -10.27
CA PRO A 29 10.96 4.19 -9.14
C PRO A 29 9.58 4.55 -8.58
N GLN A 30 9.17 3.87 -7.51
CA GLN A 30 8.03 4.29 -6.72
C GLN A 30 8.53 5.51 -5.98
N GLU A 31 7.92 6.65 -6.26
CA GLU A 31 7.96 7.81 -5.37
C GLU A 31 7.84 7.29 -3.94
N GLU A 32 8.93 7.37 -3.16
CA GLU A 32 8.98 6.83 -1.81
C GLU A 32 8.00 7.64 -0.96
N LEU A 33 6.87 7.02 -0.65
CA LEU A 33 5.89 7.58 0.28
C LEU A 33 6.57 7.78 1.64
N PRO A 34 6.22 8.84 2.40
CA PRO A 34 6.73 9.00 3.76
C PRO A 34 6.41 7.78 4.63
N ALA A 35 7.21 7.53 5.67
CA ALA A 35 7.18 6.26 6.42
C ALA A 35 5.81 5.91 7.07
N ASP A 36 4.95 6.90 7.26
CA ASP A 36 3.61 6.77 7.82
C ASP A 36 2.50 6.70 6.75
N TYR A 37 2.85 6.72 5.47
CA TYR A 37 1.94 6.67 4.33
C TYR A 37 1.94 5.28 3.69
N LEU A 38 0.74 4.79 3.41
CA LEU A 38 0.50 3.46 2.87
C LEU A 38 -0.29 3.58 1.57
N ALA A 39 0.27 3.06 0.47
CA ALA A 39 -0.47 2.84 -0.77
C ALA A 39 -1.23 1.51 -0.68
N LEU A 40 -2.56 1.57 -0.78
CA LEU A 40 -3.43 0.43 -0.61
C LEU A 40 -4.38 0.26 -1.80
N LYS A 41 -4.41 -0.95 -2.35
CA LYS A 41 -5.42 -1.43 -3.31
C LYS A 41 -6.41 -2.35 -2.59
N THR A 42 -7.60 -2.54 -3.16
CA THR A 42 -8.57 -3.53 -2.65
C THR A 42 -7.90 -4.90 -2.44
N GLY A 43 -8.05 -5.47 -1.26
CA GLY A 43 -7.47 -6.76 -0.86
C GLY A 43 -6.01 -6.69 -0.36
N SER A 44 -5.31 -5.58 -0.58
CA SER A 44 -3.93 -5.42 -0.11
C SER A 44 -3.85 -5.23 1.40
N SER A 45 -2.73 -5.66 1.97
CA SER A 45 -2.42 -5.50 3.39
C SER A 45 -0.98 -5.06 3.54
N VAL A 46 -0.74 -4.05 4.37
CA VAL A 46 0.59 -3.52 4.69
C VAL A 46 0.74 -3.49 6.20
N GLN A 47 1.93 -3.83 6.68
CA GLN A 47 2.27 -3.70 8.10
C GLN A 47 3.03 -2.40 8.33
N THR A 48 2.58 -1.60 9.30
CA THR A 48 3.31 -0.39 9.71
C THR A 48 4.52 -0.74 10.55
N SER A 49 5.46 0.19 10.69
CA SER A 49 6.61 0.06 11.60
C SER A 49 6.22 -0.15 13.06
N THR A 50 5.00 0.20 13.46
CA THR A 50 4.46 0.00 14.83
C THR A 50 3.80 -1.38 15.01
N GLY A 51 3.91 -2.27 14.01
CA GLY A 51 3.37 -3.62 14.02
C GLY A 51 1.86 -3.70 13.76
N LEU A 52 1.21 -2.60 13.39
CA LEU A 52 -0.20 -2.55 13.03
C LEU A 52 -0.37 -3.02 11.59
N ALA A 53 -1.15 -4.07 11.36
CA ALA A 53 -1.51 -4.50 10.01
C ALA A 53 -2.71 -3.69 9.53
N VAL A 54 -2.63 -3.16 8.31
CA VAL A 54 -3.66 -2.34 7.69
C VAL A 54 -4.05 -2.99 6.37
N ARG A 55 -5.28 -3.49 6.29
CA ARG A 55 -5.84 -4.12 5.09
C ARG A 55 -6.93 -3.26 4.50
N ALA A 56 -6.94 -3.09 3.19
CA ALA A 56 -8.06 -2.47 2.49
C ALA A 56 -9.06 -3.54 2.05
N ASP A 57 -10.21 -3.61 2.71
CA ASP A 57 -11.29 -4.53 2.36
C ASP A 57 -12.02 -4.07 1.08
N SER A 58 -12.17 -2.76 0.89
CA SER A 58 -12.66 -2.18 -0.36
C SER A 58 -12.06 -0.80 -0.61
N VAL A 59 -11.82 -0.48 -1.88
CA VAL A 59 -11.37 0.83 -2.36
C VAL A 59 -12.34 1.29 -3.45
N THR A 60 -12.70 2.56 -3.42
CA THR A 60 -13.49 3.22 -4.46
C THR A 60 -12.80 4.54 -4.80
N VAL A 61 -12.44 4.73 -6.06
CA VAL A 61 -11.85 5.99 -6.54
C VAL A 61 -12.72 6.46 -7.70
N SER A 62 -13.14 7.72 -7.66
CA SER A 62 -13.89 8.37 -8.73
C SER A 62 -12.99 9.40 -9.41
N ILE A 63 -12.68 9.14 -10.66
CA ILE A 63 -11.81 9.95 -11.51
C ILE A 63 -12.70 10.73 -12.47
N CYS A 64 -12.66 12.07 -12.42
CA CYS A 64 -13.21 12.93 -13.48
C CYS A 64 -12.23 13.07 -14.66
N PRO A 65 -12.57 12.60 -15.87
CA PRO A 65 -11.70 12.76 -17.03
C PRO A 65 -11.43 14.22 -17.39
N ASP A 66 -10.28 14.49 -17.99
CA ASP A 66 -10.01 15.82 -18.56
C ASP A 66 -11.10 16.18 -19.58
N ASN A 67 -11.59 17.42 -19.51
CA ASN A 67 -12.68 17.95 -20.35
C ASN A 67 -14.09 17.38 -20.07
N ALA A 68 -14.30 16.71 -18.94
CA ALA A 68 -15.62 16.32 -18.47
C ALA A 68 -16.09 17.21 -17.30
N ASN A 69 -17.41 17.44 -17.20
CA ASN A 69 -18.02 18.07 -16.04
C ASN A 69 -18.56 16.98 -15.10
N CYS A 70 -17.87 16.74 -14.00
CA CYS A 70 -18.31 15.77 -12.99
C CYS A 70 -18.86 16.48 -11.76
N PHE A 71 -19.94 15.94 -11.19
CA PHE A 71 -20.55 16.48 -9.98
C PHE A 71 -19.69 16.24 -8.72
N ALA A 72 -18.89 15.16 -8.71
CA ALA A 72 -18.00 14.79 -7.61
C ALA A 72 -16.62 14.38 -8.18
N PRO A 73 -15.80 15.34 -8.63
CA PRO A 73 -14.49 15.03 -9.16
C PRO A 73 -13.57 14.54 -8.04
N ASN A 74 -12.79 13.49 -8.34
CA ASN A 74 -11.61 13.11 -7.56
C ASN A 74 -11.93 12.74 -6.11
N SER A 75 -12.96 11.89 -5.93
CA SER A 75 -13.30 11.35 -4.62
C SER A 75 -12.70 9.98 -4.40
N ALA A 76 -12.37 9.68 -3.15
CA ALA A 76 -11.83 8.40 -2.73
C ALA A 76 -12.58 7.88 -1.51
N GLY A 77 -12.80 6.57 -1.46
CA GLY A 77 -13.40 5.87 -0.34
C GLY A 77 -12.65 4.59 -0.07
N VAL A 78 -12.52 4.24 1.20
CA VAL A 78 -11.88 3.00 1.62
C VAL A 78 -12.56 2.42 2.85
N VAL A 79 -12.73 1.10 2.87
CA VAL A 79 -13.00 0.34 4.09
C VAL A 79 -11.71 -0.35 4.48
N LEU A 80 -11.16 0.03 5.63
CA LEU A 80 -9.94 -0.52 6.18
C LEU A 80 -10.27 -1.46 7.32
N ARG A 81 -9.48 -2.52 7.44
CA ARG A 81 -9.40 -3.37 8.62
C ARG A 81 -8.00 -3.25 9.19
N LEU A 82 -7.93 -2.67 10.39
CA LEU A 82 -6.70 -2.54 11.15
C LEU A 82 -6.64 -3.67 12.18
N SER A 83 -5.50 -4.30 12.33
CA SER A 83 -5.32 -5.36 13.32
C SER A 83 -3.94 -5.33 13.97
N LYS A 84 -3.91 -5.64 15.27
CA LYS A 84 -2.70 -5.78 16.06
C LYS A 84 -2.91 -6.87 17.10
N ALA A 85 -2.02 -7.86 17.12
CA ALA A 85 -2.18 -9.07 17.92
C ALA A 85 -3.58 -9.70 17.72
N SER A 86 -4.38 -9.82 18.79
CA SER A 86 -5.75 -10.38 18.74
C SER A 86 -6.84 -9.35 18.48
N GLN A 87 -6.50 -8.06 18.39
CA GLN A 87 -7.47 -6.98 18.19
C GLN A 87 -7.61 -6.67 16.70
N SER A 88 -8.85 -6.41 16.27
CA SER A 88 -9.18 -5.99 14.91
C SER A 88 -10.27 -4.93 14.96
N GLN A 89 -10.13 -3.86 14.18
CA GLN A 89 -11.12 -2.79 14.05
C GLN A 89 -11.28 -2.42 12.57
N SER A 90 -12.52 -2.17 12.16
CA SER A 90 -12.82 -1.69 10.81
C SER A 90 -13.17 -0.22 10.83
N VAL A 91 -12.63 0.54 9.87
CA VAL A 91 -12.95 1.96 9.68
C VAL A 91 -13.32 2.22 8.23
N ARG A 92 -14.31 3.08 8.00
CA ARG A 92 -14.70 3.53 6.67
C ARG A 92 -14.35 4.99 6.54
N LEU A 93 -13.49 5.30 5.56
CA LEU A 93 -13.04 6.65 5.28
C LEU A 93 -13.52 7.07 3.89
N PHE A 94 -13.88 8.35 3.75
CA PHE A 94 -14.30 8.90 2.47
C PHE A 94 -13.83 10.36 2.35
N ALA A 95 -13.06 10.63 1.30
CA ALA A 95 -12.59 11.95 0.92
C ALA A 95 -13.37 12.39 -0.33
N TRP A 96 -14.33 13.31 -0.15
CA TRP A 96 -15.25 13.70 -1.22
C TRP A 96 -14.64 14.74 -2.17
N ILE A 97 -13.76 15.61 -1.67
CA ILE A 97 -13.08 16.69 -2.42
C ILE A 97 -11.77 17.00 -1.67
N PRO A 98 -10.62 17.21 -2.34
CA PRO A 98 -9.41 17.70 -1.68
C PRO A 98 -9.70 19.03 -0.97
N ASN A 99 -9.38 19.12 0.33
CA ASN A 99 -9.56 20.29 1.21
C ASN A 99 -11.00 20.62 1.66
N TYR A 100 -11.96 19.70 1.54
CA TYR A 100 -13.32 19.95 2.04
C TYR A 100 -13.52 19.47 3.49
N THR A 101 -13.45 20.40 4.45
CA THR A 101 -13.94 20.19 5.82
C THR A 101 -15.45 20.46 5.89
N ARG A 102 -16.28 19.41 6.03
CA ARG A 102 -17.74 19.55 6.13
C ARG A 102 -18.18 19.92 7.55
N ARG A 103 -19.21 20.79 7.65
CA ARG A 103 -19.86 21.16 8.93
C ARG A 103 -20.46 19.94 9.66
N PRO A 104 -20.37 19.88 11.00
CA PRO A 104 -20.70 18.70 11.82
C PRO A 104 -22.18 18.30 11.92
N ASN A 105 -23.12 18.95 11.23
CA ASN A 105 -24.57 18.81 11.47
C ASN A 105 -25.35 18.00 10.41
N GLY A 106 -24.72 17.05 9.71
CA GLY A 106 -25.40 16.16 8.74
C GLY A 106 -25.41 14.70 9.19
N SER A 107 -26.55 14.00 9.07
CA SER A 107 -26.75 12.59 9.51
C SER A 107 -25.85 11.52 8.86
N GLN A 108 -24.96 11.89 7.94
CA GLN A 108 -23.91 11.00 7.43
C GLN A 108 -22.59 11.78 7.43
N VAL A 109 -21.85 11.64 8.53
CA VAL A 109 -20.50 12.19 8.65
C VAL A 109 -19.56 11.30 7.86
N PHE A 110 -19.26 11.70 6.62
CA PHE A 110 -18.15 11.13 5.87
C PHE A 110 -16.86 11.71 6.45
N THR A 111 -16.10 10.90 7.17
CA THR A 111 -14.81 11.32 7.70
C THR A 111 -13.69 10.83 6.78
N ASP A 112 -12.75 11.71 6.49
CA ASP A 112 -11.48 11.34 5.86
C ASP A 112 -10.52 10.72 6.88
N SER A 113 -10.86 10.76 8.17
CA SER A 113 -10.01 10.29 9.24
C SER A 113 -10.78 9.58 10.36
N ALA A 114 -10.07 8.72 11.09
CA ALA A 114 -10.58 8.00 12.24
C ALA A 114 -9.49 7.83 13.31
N GLY A 115 -9.89 7.83 14.58
CA GLY A 115 -9.05 7.39 15.69
C GLY A 115 -9.34 5.93 16.01
N VAL A 116 -8.29 5.13 16.19
CA VAL A 116 -8.40 3.71 16.58
C VAL A 116 -7.47 3.42 17.74
N ASP A 117 -7.88 2.53 18.64
CA ASP A 117 -7.13 2.22 19.86
C ASP A 117 -6.74 0.74 19.84
N PHE A 118 -5.43 0.47 19.94
CA PHE A 118 -4.88 -0.89 19.97
C PHE A 118 -3.90 -1.02 21.14
N SER A 119 -4.18 -1.96 22.04
CA SER A 119 -3.32 -2.25 23.20
C SER A 119 -2.93 -1.00 24.03
N GLY A 120 -3.84 -0.03 24.17
CA GLY A 120 -3.60 1.21 24.91
C GLY A 120 -2.88 2.31 24.12
N GLN A 121 -2.48 2.06 22.86
CA GLN A 121 -1.96 3.07 21.95
C GLN A 121 -3.07 3.55 21.02
N ARG A 122 -3.27 4.87 20.96
CA ARG A 122 -4.17 5.51 19.99
C ARG A 122 -3.43 5.79 18.69
N TYR A 123 -4.10 5.56 17.57
CA TYR A 123 -3.63 5.85 16.22
C TYR A 123 -4.63 6.73 15.49
N LYS A 124 -4.13 7.64 14.65
CA LYS A 124 -4.91 8.38 13.68
C LYS A 124 -4.71 7.77 12.30
N VAL A 125 -5.82 7.41 11.67
CA VAL A 125 -5.87 6.92 10.29
C VAL A 125 -6.47 8.04 9.45
N ILE A 126 -5.81 8.43 8.37
CA ILE A 126 -6.25 9.52 7.50
C ILE A 126 -6.17 9.07 6.05
N LEU A 127 -7.27 9.11 5.33
CA LEU A 127 -7.33 8.99 3.88
C LEU A 127 -6.82 10.30 3.28
N ARG A 128 -5.59 10.28 2.74
CA ARG A 128 -4.91 11.48 2.25
C ARG A 128 -5.25 11.78 0.80
N ASN A 129 -5.30 10.75 -0.04
CA ASN A 129 -5.63 10.91 -1.44
C ASN A 129 -6.08 9.57 -2.04
N GLY A 130 -6.85 9.60 -3.13
CA GLY A 130 -6.86 8.50 -4.09
C GLY A 130 -5.84 8.88 -5.16
N HIS A 131 -4.81 8.08 -5.41
CA HIS A 131 -3.89 8.43 -6.49
C HIS A 131 -4.66 8.38 -7.81
N TYR A 132 -4.71 9.52 -8.47
CA TYR A 132 -4.88 9.59 -9.92
C TYR A 132 -3.64 8.95 -10.51
N SER A 133 -3.77 7.74 -11.03
CA SER A 133 -2.78 7.24 -11.95
C SER A 133 -2.73 8.19 -13.14
N ASP A 134 -1.58 8.81 -13.34
CA ASP A 134 -1.23 9.44 -14.61
C ASP A 134 -1.70 8.53 -15.76
N ARG A 135 -2.27 9.10 -16.82
CA ARG A 135 -2.95 8.39 -17.93
C ARG A 135 -2.12 7.26 -18.56
N SER A 136 -0.83 7.20 -18.24
CA SER A 136 0.16 6.20 -18.63
C SER A 136 0.03 4.85 -17.92
N ASN A 137 -0.70 4.72 -16.79
CA ASN A 137 -0.75 3.44 -16.07
C ASN A 137 -2.14 3.08 -15.45
N PRO A 138 -3.04 2.43 -16.21
CA PRO A 138 -4.39 2.08 -15.72
C PRO A 138 -4.41 1.08 -14.55
N GLU A 139 -3.31 0.38 -14.25
CA GLU A 139 -3.22 -0.55 -13.10
C GLU A 139 -3.25 0.15 -11.73
N ARG A 140 -3.06 1.47 -11.68
CA ARG A 140 -3.12 2.27 -10.44
C ARG A 140 -4.47 2.96 -10.21
N SER A 141 -5.45 2.74 -11.10
CA SER A 141 -6.77 3.40 -11.07
C SER A 141 -7.66 3.10 -9.85
N SER A 142 -7.20 2.28 -8.90
CA SER A 142 -7.97 1.93 -7.68
C SER A 142 -7.07 1.80 -6.44
N GLU A 143 -6.12 2.73 -6.32
CA GLU A 143 -5.22 2.83 -5.17
C GLU A 143 -5.55 4.07 -4.34
N VAL A 144 -5.50 3.92 -3.02
CA VAL A 144 -5.63 5.02 -2.05
C VAL A 144 -4.38 5.14 -1.21
N ILE A 145 -4.09 6.37 -0.80
CA ILE A 145 -3.04 6.70 0.14
C ILE A 145 -3.66 6.96 1.50
N VAL A 146 -3.23 6.15 2.46
CA VAL A 146 -3.66 6.25 3.86
C VAL A 146 -2.45 6.57 4.72
N GLN A 147 -2.55 7.61 5.53
CA GLN A 147 -1.57 7.88 6.58
C GLN A 147 -2.02 7.22 7.87
N VAL A 148 -1.09 6.55 8.56
CA VAL A 148 -1.31 5.95 9.87
C VAL A 148 -0.21 6.37 10.82
N SER A 149 -0.57 7.12 11.86
CA SER A 149 0.36 7.63 12.85
C SER A 149 -0.16 7.42 14.28
N PRO A 150 0.72 7.18 15.27
CA PRO A 150 0.32 7.22 16.67
C PRO A 150 -0.12 8.64 17.07
N ILE A 151 -1.08 8.74 17.98
CA ILE A 151 -1.43 9.99 18.66
C ILE A 151 -0.75 9.95 20.03
N GLU A 152 0.12 10.92 20.29
CA GLU A 152 0.75 11.14 21.60
C GLU A 152 -0.25 11.74 22.60
#